data_AF-A0A2T6KLH1-F1
#
_entry.id   AF-A0A2T6KLH1-F1
#
_cell.length_a   1.000
_cell.length_b   1.000
_cell.length_c   1.000
_cell.angle_alpha   90.00
_cell.angle_beta   90.00
_cell.angle_gamma   90.00
#
_symmetry.space_group_name_H-M   'P 1'
#
loop_
_entity.id
_entity.type
_entity.pdbx_description
1 polymer ?
#
loop_
_entity_poly.entity_id
_entity_poly.type
_entity_poly.pdbx_seq_one_letter_code
_entity_poly.pdbx_strand_id
1 'polypeptide(L)'
;MGVAALLKVTGQLDAPRMFERSAKLSPGQLHDDRGLVSMDKRALYPGPLTTLTDTCAALGISQIEKLAPHIKAARSVHFGSDGPIAKCYLEFAPDAAPAAGVVFLALKMKADAARLNTYKLMPQAEAEQWVKLRLGEISAVGGVAMQTLSLAQKHDPDGQAVVLHVTEEGTDRESIDISVADAAVSLADVSGLLAPVFAHFDVDAADFMTTHGALQFGHLAIGSDQLGEGFATIYYGARPI
;
A
#
# COMPACT_ATOMS: atom_id res chain seq x y z
N MET A 1 -16.54 -3.46 -1.18
CA MET A 1 -16.06 -4.64 -1.91
C MET A 1 -15.13 -5.42 -1.00
N GLY A 2 -15.28 -6.74 -0.87
CA GLY A 2 -14.37 -7.56 -0.04
C GLY A 2 -13.24 -8.19 -0.85
N VAL A 3 -12.24 -8.76 -0.19
CA VAL A 3 -11.12 -9.47 -0.87
C VAL A 3 -11.62 -10.60 -1.78
N ALA A 4 -12.68 -11.30 -1.39
CA ALA A 4 -13.25 -12.37 -2.22
C ALA A 4 -13.76 -11.86 -3.59
N ALA A 5 -14.37 -10.67 -3.63
CA ALA A 5 -14.82 -10.05 -4.87
C ALA A 5 -13.64 -9.59 -5.73
N LEU A 6 -12.62 -9.00 -5.11
CA LEU A 6 -11.37 -8.64 -5.78
C LEU A 6 -10.74 -9.86 -6.47
N LEU A 7 -10.54 -10.96 -5.74
CA LEU A 7 -9.95 -12.19 -6.27
C LEU A 7 -10.79 -12.83 -7.38
N LYS A 8 -12.13 -12.75 -7.29
CA LYS A 8 -13.03 -13.26 -8.31
C LYS A 8 -12.88 -12.48 -9.63
N VAL A 9 -12.87 -11.14 -9.56
CA VAL A 9 -12.77 -10.28 -10.75
C VAL A 9 -11.38 -10.40 -11.38
N THR A 10 -10.31 -10.28 -10.60
CA THR A 10 -8.95 -10.42 -11.13
C THR A 10 -8.61 -11.86 -11.53
N GLY A 11 -9.42 -12.84 -11.14
CA GLY A 11 -9.41 -14.23 -11.63
C GLY A 11 -9.75 -14.40 -13.09
N GLN A 12 -10.35 -13.39 -13.72
CA GLN A 12 -10.71 -13.41 -15.13
C GLN A 12 -9.57 -12.97 -16.06
N LEU A 13 -8.49 -12.41 -15.49
CA LEU A 13 -7.32 -11.96 -16.24
C LEU A 13 -6.34 -13.13 -16.37
N ASP A 14 -6.00 -13.47 -17.62
CA ASP A 14 -5.10 -14.57 -17.95
C ASP A 14 -3.63 -14.15 -17.81
N ALA A 15 -3.16 -14.06 -16.57
CA ALA A 15 -1.78 -13.73 -16.25
C ALA A 15 -1.36 -14.28 -14.87
N PRO A 16 -0.05 -14.46 -14.63
CA PRO A 16 0.47 -14.66 -13.28
C PRO A 16 0.11 -13.50 -12.36
N ARG A 17 -0.33 -13.81 -11.14
CA ARG A 17 -0.80 -12.82 -10.16
C ARG A 17 -0.14 -13.05 -8.82
N MET A 18 0.13 -11.95 -8.13
CA MET A 18 0.54 -11.94 -6.73
C MET A 18 -0.59 -11.37 -5.90
N PHE A 19 -0.87 -11.96 -4.75
CA PHE A 19 -1.79 -11.40 -3.77
C PHE A 19 -1.05 -11.11 -2.47
N GLU A 20 -1.27 -9.91 -1.96
CA GLU A 20 -0.75 -9.45 -0.67
C GLU A 20 -1.90 -9.01 0.22
N ARG A 21 -1.84 -9.41 1.49
CA ARG A 21 -2.81 -8.99 2.50
C ARG A 21 -2.37 -7.69 3.14
N SER A 22 -3.33 -6.98 3.72
CA SER A 22 -3.00 -5.85 4.58
C SER A 22 -4.01 -5.70 5.70
N ALA A 23 -3.59 -5.08 6.79
CA ALA A 23 -4.43 -4.71 7.91
C ALA A 23 -4.25 -3.23 8.24
N LYS A 24 -5.34 -2.47 8.34
CA LYS A 24 -5.30 -1.04 8.71
C LYS A 24 -5.66 -0.89 10.17
N LEU A 25 -4.84 -0.16 10.89
CA LEU A 25 -5.15 0.34 12.22
C LEU A 25 -5.62 1.78 12.14
N SER A 26 -6.69 2.05 12.86
CA SER A 26 -7.26 3.36 13.17
C SER A 26 -7.80 3.31 14.61
N PRO A 27 -8.12 4.45 15.24
CA PRO A 27 -8.55 4.44 16.64
C PRO A 27 -9.67 3.42 16.93
N GLY A 28 -9.37 2.47 17.82
CA GLY A 28 -10.23 1.37 18.25
C GLY A 28 -10.60 0.33 17.18
N GLN A 29 -9.91 0.31 16.03
CA GLN A 29 -10.31 -0.51 14.88
C GLN A 29 -9.13 -1.16 14.15
N LEU A 30 -9.30 -2.45 13.86
CA LEU A 30 -8.49 -3.23 12.93
C LEU A 30 -9.35 -3.61 11.72
N HIS A 31 -8.93 -3.22 10.53
CA HIS A 31 -9.55 -3.63 9.27
C HIS A 31 -8.62 -4.59 8.54
N ASP A 32 -8.93 -5.88 8.49
CA ASP A 32 -8.05 -6.94 7.97
C ASP A 32 -8.61 -7.72 6.75
N ASP A 33 -9.87 -7.47 6.33
CA ASP A 33 -10.40 -7.87 5.01
C ASP A 33 -9.92 -6.92 3.91
N ARG A 34 -8.60 -6.87 3.71
CA ARG A 34 -7.95 -5.98 2.75
C ARG A 34 -6.82 -6.69 2.03
N GLY A 35 -6.58 -6.28 0.79
CA GLY A 35 -5.48 -6.82 0.02
C GLY A 35 -5.33 -6.20 -1.36
N LEU A 36 -4.25 -6.58 -2.02
CA LEU A 36 -3.84 -6.10 -3.32
C LEU A 36 -3.53 -7.29 -4.21
N VAL A 37 -4.04 -7.28 -5.45
CA VAL A 37 -3.64 -8.21 -6.50
C VAL A 37 -2.76 -7.45 -7.49
N SER A 38 -1.54 -7.92 -7.67
CA SER A 38 -0.53 -7.33 -8.55
C SER A 38 -0.28 -8.23 -9.76
N MET A 39 -0.13 -7.62 -10.94
CA MET A 39 0.20 -8.34 -12.18
C MET A 39 0.96 -7.43 -13.15
N ASP A 40 1.72 -8.05 -14.04
CA ASP A 40 2.34 -7.35 -15.17
C ASP A 40 1.24 -6.71 -16.05
N LYS A 41 1.46 -5.50 -16.60
CA LYS A 41 0.48 -4.83 -17.45
C LYS A 41 0.03 -5.67 -18.64
N ARG A 42 0.82 -6.68 -19.03
CA ARG A 42 0.48 -7.60 -20.11
C ARG A 42 -0.81 -8.37 -19.88
N ALA A 43 -1.24 -8.50 -18.62
CA ALA A 43 -2.55 -9.05 -18.27
C ALA A 43 -3.74 -8.30 -18.89
N LEU A 44 -3.53 -7.07 -19.36
CA LEU A 44 -4.56 -6.23 -19.95
C LEU A 44 -4.66 -6.36 -21.49
N TYR A 45 -3.72 -7.06 -22.15
CA TYR A 45 -3.76 -7.25 -23.62
C TYR A 45 -4.90 -8.21 -24.04
N PRO A 46 -5.40 -8.09 -25.30
CA PRO A 46 -4.91 -7.23 -26.39
C PRO A 46 -5.38 -5.77 -26.34
N GLY A 47 -6.35 -5.42 -25.48
CA GLY A 47 -6.91 -4.07 -25.39
C GLY A 47 -6.72 -3.43 -24.01
N PRO A 48 -5.51 -2.93 -23.66
CA PRO A 48 -5.19 -2.54 -22.28
C PRO A 48 -6.17 -1.58 -21.62
N LEU A 49 -6.60 -0.53 -22.34
CA LEU A 49 -7.55 0.45 -21.82
C LEU A 49 -8.94 -0.17 -21.63
N THR A 50 -9.43 -0.95 -22.59
CA THR A 50 -10.73 -1.63 -22.50
C THR A 50 -10.73 -2.62 -21.34
N THR A 51 -9.75 -3.52 -21.28
CA THR A 51 -9.63 -4.52 -20.20
C THR A 51 -9.50 -3.86 -18.83
N LEU A 52 -8.72 -2.77 -18.71
CA LEU A 52 -8.61 -2.03 -17.46
C LEU A 52 -9.96 -1.40 -17.07
N THR A 53 -10.65 -0.78 -18.03
CA THR A 53 -11.95 -0.13 -17.81
C THR A 53 -12.99 -1.15 -17.34
N ASP A 54 -13.08 -2.30 -18.01
CA ASP A 54 -14.03 -3.36 -17.68
C ASP A 54 -13.72 -3.97 -16.30
N THR A 55 -12.44 -4.20 -16.00
CA THR A 55 -11.99 -4.70 -14.70
C THR A 55 -12.31 -3.70 -13.60
N CYS A 56 -12.01 -2.41 -13.81
CA CYS A 56 -12.31 -1.34 -12.87
C CYS A 56 -13.83 -1.24 -12.64
N ALA A 57 -14.64 -1.27 -13.70
CA ALA A 57 -16.09 -1.24 -13.58
C ALA A 57 -16.63 -2.44 -12.77
N ALA A 58 -16.10 -3.64 -12.99
CA ALA A 58 -16.47 -4.84 -12.21
C ALA A 58 -16.08 -4.74 -10.72
N LEU A 59 -15.06 -3.94 -10.39
CA LEU A 59 -14.66 -3.63 -9.01
C LEU A 59 -15.40 -2.40 -8.42
N GLY A 60 -16.28 -1.76 -9.20
CA GLY A 60 -16.97 -0.53 -8.80
C GLY A 60 -16.09 0.73 -8.86
N ILE A 61 -15.00 0.70 -9.63
CA ILE A 61 -14.13 1.84 -9.89
C ILE A 61 -14.61 2.51 -11.18
N SER A 62 -15.04 3.76 -11.07
CA SER A 62 -15.30 4.65 -12.21
C SER A 62 -14.21 5.74 -12.30
N GLN A 63 -14.36 6.71 -13.20
CA GLN A 63 -13.39 7.78 -13.44
C GLN A 63 -12.00 7.29 -13.88
N ILE A 64 -11.96 6.21 -14.67
CA ILE A 64 -10.71 5.58 -15.12
C ILE A 64 -9.92 6.50 -16.07
N GLU A 65 -10.55 7.53 -16.64
CA GLU A 65 -9.91 8.57 -17.42
C GLU A 65 -8.79 9.30 -16.66
N LYS A 66 -8.80 9.28 -15.32
CA LYS A 66 -7.69 9.79 -14.49
C LYS A 66 -6.41 8.95 -14.62
N LEU A 67 -6.52 7.65 -14.92
CA LEU A 67 -5.39 6.74 -15.13
C LEU A 67 -5.11 6.45 -16.61
N ALA A 68 -6.12 6.57 -17.47
CA ALA A 68 -6.05 6.22 -18.89
C ALA A 68 -4.82 6.80 -19.63
N PRO A 69 -4.41 8.06 -19.43
CA PRO A 69 -3.23 8.63 -20.10
C PRO A 69 -1.92 7.90 -19.77
N HIS A 70 -1.86 7.20 -18.64
CA HIS A 70 -0.62 6.64 -18.09
C HIS A 70 -0.48 5.13 -18.35
N ILE A 71 -1.52 4.44 -18.81
CA ILE A 71 -1.52 2.97 -18.99
C ILE A 71 -0.37 2.50 -19.89
N LYS A 72 -0.07 3.23 -20.96
CA LYS A 72 0.99 2.86 -21.90
C LYS A 72 2.36 2.77 -21.21
N ALA A 73 2.62 3.69 -20.28
CA ALA A 73 3.87 3.82 -19.56
C ALA A 73 3.97 2.89 -18.34
N ALA A 74 2.83 2.41 -17.82
CA ALA A 74 2.80 1.50 -16.69
C ALA A 74 3.59 0.21 -16.99
N ARG A 75 4.22 -0.36 -15.97
CA ARG A 75 4.87 -1.68 -16.00
C ARG A 75 3.94 -2.75 -15.43
N SER A 76 3.28 -2.42 -14.33
CA SER A 76 2.38 -3.32 -13.61
C SER A 76 1.05 -2.61 -13.35
N VAL A 77 0.02 -3.41 -13.13
CA VAL A 77 -1.28 -2.96 -12.65
C VAL A 77 -1.61 -3.68 -11.35
N HIS A 78 -2.23 -2.97 -10.43
CA HIS A 78 -2.65 -3.53 -9.16
C HIS A 78 -4.09 -3.17 -8.85
N PHE A 79 -4.84 -4.13 -8.31
CA PHE A 79 -6.22 -3.93 -7.90
C PHE A 79 -6.33 -4.19 -6.40
N GLY A 80 -6.90 -3.24 -5.66
CA GLY A 80 -6.96 -3.29 -4.21
C GLY A 80 -8.38 -3.23 -3.67
N SER A 81 -8.58 -3.89 -2.54
CA SER A 81 -9.81 -3.87 -1.77
C SER A 81 -9.51 -3.44 -0.34
N ASP A 82 -10.31 -2.51 0.18
CA ASP A 82 -10.18 -1.95 1.52
C ASP A 82 -11.58 -1.61 2.04
N GLY A 83 -12.34 -2.65 2.39
CA GLY A 83 -13.75 -2.54 2.77
C GLY A 83 -14.59 -1.81 1.70
N PRO A 84 -15.13 -0.60 1.95
CA PRO A 84 -15.91 0.12 0.96
C PRO A 84 -15.06 0.74 -0.17
N ILE A 85 -13.73 0.68 -0.08
CA ILE A 85 -12.82 1.34 -1.03
C ILE A 85 -12.27 0.33 -2.03
N ALA A 86 -12.49 0.61 -3.31
CA ALA A 86 -11.86 -0.10 -4.42
C ALA A 86 -10.69 0.74 -4.96
N LYS A 87 -9.61 0.08 -5.38
CA LYS A 87 -8.37 0.77 -5.78
C LYS A 87 -7.81 0.18 -7.07
N CYS A 88 -7.31 1.04 -7.95
CA CYS A 88 -6.55 0.66 -9.15
C CYS A 88 -5.23 1.43 -9.16
N TYR A 89 -4.12 0.72 -9.29
CA TYR A 89 -2.78 1.28 -9.30
C TYR A 89 -2.11 1.01 -10.64
N LEU A 90 -1.37 2.00 -11.13
CA LEU A 90 -0.38 1.84 -12.18
C LEU A 90 1.00 2.03 -11.54
N GLU A 91 1.87 1.04 -11.70
CA GLU A 91 3.27 1.10 -11.31
C GLU A 91 4.13 1.47 -12.50
N PHE A 92 5.16 2.27 -12.31
CA PHE A 92 6.04 2.75 -13.38
C PHE A 92 7.49 2.33 -13.16
N ALA A 93 8.18 2.03 -14.26
CA ALA A 93 9.63 2.04 -14.25
C ALA A 93 10.13 3.50 -14.13
N PRO A 94 11.31 3.76 -13.52
CA PRO A 94 11.81 5.12 -13.31
C PRO A 94 11.89 5.98 -14.58
N ASP A 95 12.23 5.37 -15.73
CA ASP A 95 12.38 6.02 -17.03
C ASP A 95 11.05 6.24 -17.78
N ALA A 96 9.97 5.60 -17.32
CA ALA A 96 8.63 5.70 -17.90
C ALA A 96 7.64 6.45 -16.98
N ALA A 97 8.06 6.86 -15.79
CA ALA A 97 7.19 7.52 -14.82
C ALA A 97 6.62 8.86 -15.35
N PRO A 98 5.37 9.21 -15.01
CA PRO A 98 4.74 10.45 -15.47
C PRO A 98 5.36 11.73 -14.87
N ALA A 99 6.11 11.59 -13.78
CA ALA A 99 6.95 12.64 -13.23
C ALA A 99 8.13 12.00 -12.47
N ALA A 100 9.20 12.79 -12.26
CA ALA A 100 10.38 12.33 -11.54
C ALA A 100 10.03 11.73 -10.17
N GLY A 101 10.56 10.54 -9.90
CA GLY A 101 10.37 9.81 -8.64
C GLY A 101 9.00 9.17 -8.46
N VAL A 102 8.03 9.34 -9.37
CA VAL A 102 6.72 8.68 -9.25
C VAL A 102 6.87 7.18 -9.50
N VAL A 103 6.49 6.38 -8.50
CA VAL A 103 6.48 4.92 -8.58
C VAL A 103 5.08 4.41 -8.86
N PHE A 104 4.06 4.97 -8.20
CA PHE A 104 2.66 4.61 -8.45
C PHE A 104 1.75 5.83 -8.63
N LEU A 105 0.75 5.64 -9.48
CA LEU A 105 -0.50 6.40 -9.45
C LEU A 105 -1.61 5.44 -9.03
N ALA A 106 -2.42 5.85 -8.04
CA ALA A 106 -3.50 5.01 -7.53
C ALA A 106 -4.83 5.76 -7.52
N LEU A 107 -5.80 5.28 -8.28
CA LEU A 107 -7.18 5.74 -8.19
C LEU A 107 -7.89 4.97 -7.07
N LYS A 108 -8.36 5.70 -6.06
CA LYS A 108 -9.15 5.15 -4.96
C LYS A 108 -10.58 5.62 -5.08
N MET A 109 -11.52 4.69 -5.09
CA MET A 109 -12.95 4.95 -5.18
C MET A 109 -13.64 4.55 -3.88
N LYS A 110 -14.39 5.47 -3.28
CA LYS A 110 -15.29 5.22 -2.16
C LYS A 110 -16.65 5.82 -2.49
N ALA A 111 -17.68 4.98 -2.66
CA ALA A 111 -18.95 5.41 -3.25
C ALA A 111 -18.68 6.15 -4.58
N ASP A 112 -19.16 7.39 -4.75
CA ASP A 112 -18.97 8.19 -5.98
C ASP A 112 -17.73 9.10 -5.92
N ALA A 113 -16.94 9.05 -4.84
CA ALA A 113 -15.77 9.89 -4.66
C ALA A 113 -14.50 9.16 -5.15
N ALA A 114 -13.90 9.69 -6.22
CA ALA A 114 -12.67 9.18 -6.81
C ALA A 114 -11.49 10.12 -6.56
N ARG A 115 -10.43 9.61 -5.95
CA ARG A 115 -9.22 10.39 -5.64
C ARG A 115 -7.97 9.73 -6.16
N LEU A 116 -7.12 10.53 -6.80
CA LEU A 116 -5.83 10.08 -7.30
C LEU A 116 -4.79 10.26 -6.19
N ASN A 117 -4.09 9.18 -5.87
CA ASN A 117 -2.98 9.18 -4.95
C ASN A 117 -1.68 9.06 -5.75
N THR A 118 -0.66 9.82 -5.37
CA THR A 118 0.67 9.76 -5.98
C THR A 118 1.65 9.18 -4.97
N TYR A 119 2.40 8.17 -5.39
CA TYR A 119 3.45 7.53 -4.59
C TYR A 119 4.79 7.90 -5.20
N LYS A 120 5.61 8.64 -4.46
CA LYS A 120 6.94 9.09 -4.90
C LYS A 120 8.02 8.44 -4.07
N LEU A 121 9.09 7.99 -4.71
CA LEU A 121 10.29 7.57 -4.00
C LEU A 121 10.80 8.73 -3.14
N MET A 122 11.04 8.45 -1.87
CA MET A 122 11.53 9.39 -0.87
C MET A 122 12.90 8.92 -0.39
N PRO A 123 13.95 9.74 -0.51
CA PRO A 123 15.25 9.41 0.06
C PRO A 123 15.15 9.14 1.56
N GLN A 124 15.96 8.22 2.07
CA GLN A 124 15.86 7.80 3.48
C GLN A 124 16.02 8.99 4.46
N ALA A 125 16.99 9.88 4.22
CA ALA A 125 17.20 11.05 5.08
C ALA A 125 15.97 11.97 5.11
N GLU A 126 15.26 12.12 3.99
CA GLU A 126 14.01 12.86 3.92
C GLU A 126 12.88 12.13 4.67
N ALA A 127 12.82 10.80 4.58
CA ALA A 127 11.85 10.00 5.32
C ALA A 127 12.05 10.11 6.84
N GLU A 128 13.28 10.04 7.33
CA GLU A 128 13.60 10.24 8.75
C GLU A 128 13.18 11.63 9.22
N GLN A 129 13.46 12.66 8.42
CA GLN A 129 13.02 14.02 8.73
C GLN A 129 11.49 14.14 8.71
N TRP A 130 10.82 13.50 7.75
CA TRP A 130 9.37 13.47 7.65
C TRP A 130 8.75 12.84 8.91
N VAL A 131 9.26 11.69 9.36
CA VAL A 131 8.81 11.02 10.59
C VAL A 131 8.96 11.95 11.80
N LYS A 132 10.11 12.61 11.95
CA LYS A 132 10.36 13.56 13.04
C LYS A 132 9.38 14.71 13.05
N LEU A 133 9.08 15.29 11.89
CA LEU A 133 8.22 16.47 11.76
C LEU A 133 6.72 16.15 11.83
N ARG A 134 6.29 14.99 11.31
CA ARG A 134 4.86 14.64 11.17
C ARG A 134 4.35 13.72 12.26
N LEU A 135 5.15 12.77 12.70
CA LEU A 135 4.75 11.78 13.70
C LEU A 135 5.34 12.07 15.08
N GLY A 136 6.46 12.80 15.13
CA GLY A 136 7.23 13.03 16.33
C GLY A 136 8.00 11.76 16.74
N GLU A 137 9.32 11.80 16.71
CA GLU A 137 10.19 10.64 16.95
C GLU A 137 9.97 9.96 18.32
N ILE A 138 9.53 10.73 19.32
CA ILE A 138 9.26 10.26 20.69
C ILE A 138 7.87 9.60 20.79
N SER A 139 6.99 9.80 19.81
CA SER A 139 5.68 9.13 19.80
C SER A 139 5.85 7.64 19.51
N ALA A 140 4.92 6.81 19.99
CA ALA A 140 4.94 5.37 19.72
C ALA A 140 4.97 5.08 18.20
N VAL A 141 4.17 5.81 17.43
CA VAL A 141 4.04 5.70 15.97
C VAL A 141 5.32 6.17 15.27
N GLY A 142 5.91 7.29 15.70
CA GLY A 142 7.16 7.81 15.15
C GLY A 142 8.35 6.89 15.44
N GLY A 143 8.45 6.38 16.67
CA GLY A 143 9.49 5.43 17.06
C GLY A 143 9.43 4.14 16.24
N VAL A 144 8.22 3.59 16.00
CA VAL A 144 8.05 2.40 15.16
C VAL A 144 8.39 2.68 13.69
N ALA A 145 8.01 3.86 13.16
CA ALA A 145 8.42 4.25 11.82
C ALA A 145 9.95 4.31 11.67
N MET A 146 10.67 4.92 12.62
CA MET A 146 12.13 4.99 12.62
C MET A 146 12.79 3.60 12.72
N GLN A 147 12.25 2.71 13.56
CA GLN A 147 12.74 1.34 13.66
C GLN A 147 12.48 0.53 12.39
N THR A 148 11.34 0.78 11.72
CA THR A 148 11.02 0.14 10.44
C THR A 148 11.96 0.63 9.34
N LEU A 149 12.27 1.94 9.28
CA LEU A 149 13.29 2.48 8.37
C LEU A 149 14.65 1.83 8.60
N SER A 150 15.05 1.67 9.88
CA SER A 150 16.32 1.02 10.24
C SER A 150 16.34 -0.45 9.83
N LEU A 151 15.22 -1.17 10.00
CA LEU A 151 15.07 -2.56 9.57
C LEU A 151 15.18 -2.68 8.05
N ALA A 152 14.45 -1.83 7.31
CA ALA A 152 14.49 -1.79 5.86
C ALA A 152 15.92 -1.53 5.36
N GLN A 153 16.58 -0.50 5.89
CA GLN A 153 17.93 -0.11 5.50
C GLN A 153 18.95 -1.24 5.71
N LYS A 154 18.88 -1.92 6.85
CA LYS A 154 19.84 -2.98 7.21
C LYS A 154 19.81 -4.16 6.23
N HIS A 155 18.67 -4.38 5.58
CA HIS A 155 18.43 -5.54 4.71
C HIS A 155 18.36 -5.18 3.23
N ASP A 156 18.39 -3.90 2.89
CA ASP A 156 18.50 -3.44 1.50
C ASP A 156 19.95 -3.62 0.99
N PRO A 157 20.17 -4.23 -0.20
CA PRO A 157 21.51 -4.44 -0.75
C PRO A 157 22.33 -3.17 -0.95
N ASP A 158 21.68 -2.05 -1.24
CA ASP A 158 22.31 -0.74 -1.45
C ASP A 158 22.33 0.10 -0.17
N GLY A 159 21.85 -0.47 0.95
CA GLY A 159 21.74 0.19 2.24
C GLY A 159 20.79 1.39 2.20
N GLN A 160 19.79 1.37 1.34
CA GLN A 160 18.77 2.42 1.20
C GLN A 160 17.37 1.81 1.26
N ALA A 161 16.65 2.08 2.33
CA ALA A 161 15.26 1.65 2.44
C ALA A 161 14.41 2.18 1.25
N VAL A 162 13.61 1.31 0.63
CA VAL A 162 12.59 1.75 -0.33
C VAL A 162 11.45 2.39 0.45
N VAL A 163 11.38 3.72 0.42
CA VAL A 163 10.35 4.52 1.07
C VAL A 163 9.56 5.29 0.02
N LEU A 164 8.23 5.21 0.09
CA LEU A 164 7.34 5.96 -0.76
C LEU A 164 6.60 7.02 0.05
N HIS A 165 6.73 8.27 -0.36
CA HIS A 165 5.85 9.34 0.10
C HIS A 165 4.54 9.32 -0.70
N VAL A 166 3.42 9.33 0.02
CA VAL A 166 2.08 9.17 -0.54
C VAL A 166 1.23 10.38 -0.21
N THR A 167 0.77 11.05 -1.27
CA THR A 167 -0.18 12.16 -1.18
C THR A 167 -1.46 11.84 -1.93
N GLU A 168 -2.56 12.49 -1.54
CA GLU A 168 -3.87 12.36 -2.21
C GLU A 168 -4.35 13.71 -2.74
N GLU A 169 -4.73 13.73 -4.02
CA GLU A 169 -5.19 14.92 -4.74
C GLU A 169 -6.35 15.63 -4.01
N GLY A 170 -6.19 16.93 -3.79
CA GLY A 170 -7.23 17.79 -3.21
C GLY A 170 -7.43 17.65 -1.70
N THR A 171 -6.43 17.13 -0.98
CA THR A 171 -6.52 16.86 0.46
C THR A 171 -5.19 17.08 1.19
N ASP A 172 -5.25 17.17 2.51
CA ASP A 172 -4.06 17.18 3.38
C ASP A 172 -3.59 15.78 3.78
N ARG A 173 -4.15 14.73 3.16
CA ARG A 173 -3.82 13.33 3.48
C ARG A 173 -2.38 13.03 3.04
N GLU A 174 -1.53 12.67 4.00
CA GLU A 174 -0.10 12.46 3.79
C GLU A 174 0.37 11.22 4.58
N SER A 175 1.20 10.38 3.95
CA SER A 175 1.78 9.20 4.63
C SER A 175 3.05 8.74 3.95
N ILE A 176 3.86 7.96 4.64
CA ILE A 176 4.96 7.20 4.05
C ILE A 176 4.61 5.70 4.03
N ASP A 177 5.18 4.96 3.07
CA ASP A 177 5.11 3.51 2.94
C ASP A 177 6.55 2.97 2.93
N ILE A 178 6.92 2.16 3.93
CA ILE A 178 8.28 1.69 4.15
C ILE A 178 8.31 0.19 3.82
N SER A 179 9.02 -0.17 2.75
CA SER A 179 9.24 -1.57 2.38
C SER A 179 10.28 -2.23 3.28
N VAL A 180 9.95 -3.42 3.77
CA VAL A 180 10.87 -4.32 4.49
C VAL A 180 10.88 -5.71 3.86
N ALA A 181 10.38 -5.86 2.64
CA ALA A 181 10.21 -7.15 1.98
C ALA A 181 11.54 -7.95 1.91
N ASP A 182 12.65 -7.26 1.66
CA ASP A 182 13.99 -7.86 1.57
C ASP A 182 14.55 -8.33 2.92
N ALA A 183 13.97 -7.91 4.05
CA ALA A 183 14.35 -8.41 5.36
C ALA A 183 13.93 -9.87 5.58
N ALA A 184 12.94 -10.36 4.81
CA ALA A 184 12.41 -11.73 4.90
C ALA A 184 12.01 -12.16 6.32
N VAL A 185 11.55 -11.21 7.14
CA VAL A 185 11.09 -11.43 8.51
C VAL A 185 9.59 -11.71 8.56
N SER A 186 9.13 -12.52 9.51
CA SER A 186 7.71 -12.76 9.75
C SER A 186 7.10 -11.68 10.64
N LEU A 187 5.76 -11.57 10.64
CA LEU A 187 5.03 -10.69 11.56
C LEU A 187 5.31 -11.05 13.03
N ALA A 188 5.51 -12.32 13.33
CA ALA A 188 5.89 -12.78 14.67
C ALA A 188 7.29 -12.28 15.08
N ASP A 189 8.26 -12.29 14.17
CA ASP A 189 9.62 -11.81 14.43
C ASP A 189 9.65 -10.30 14.75
N VAL A 190 8.76 -9.52 14.11
CA VAL A 190 8.64 -8.08 14.33
C VAL A 190 7.51 -7.69 15.28
N SER A 191 6.90 -8.66 15.99
CA SER A 191 5.77 -8.40 16.90
C SER A 191 6.09 -7.33 17.96
N GLY A 192 7.30 -7.36 18.53
CA GLY A 192 7.76 -6.36 19.49
C GLY A 192 7.92 -4.97 18.90
N LEU A 193 8.28 -4.87 17.61
CA LEU A 193 8.34 -3.62 16.86
C LEU A 193 6.93 -3.08 16.58
N LEU A 194 5.97 -3.96 16.27
CA LEU A 194 4.61 -3.55 15.90
C LEU A 194 3.70 -3.29 17.11
N ALA A 195 3.97 -3.88 18.26
CA ALA A 195 3.15 -3.76 19.47
C ALA A 195 2.82 -2.30 19.86
N PRO A 196 3.75 -1.33 19.81
CA PRO A 196 3.42 0.07 20.12
C PRO A 196 2.42 0.71 19.15
N VAL A 197 2.37 0.27 17.88
CA VAL A 197 1.38 0.76 16.90
C VAL A 197 -0.02 0.24 17.25
N PHE A 198 -0.15 -1.05 17.57
CA PHE A 198 -1.40 -1.63 18.05
C PHE A 198 -1.92 -0.92 19.30
N ALA A 199 -1.04 -0.75 20.30
CA ALA A 199 -1.38 -0.06 21.53
C ALA A 199 -1.77 1.42 21.29
N HIS A 200 -1.07 2.13 20.41
CA HIS A 200 -1.39 3.51 20.07
C HIS A 200 -2.82 3.67 19.51
N PHE A 201 -3.27 2.71 18.71
CA PHE A 201 -4.60 2.72 18.13
C PHE A 201 -5.65 2.03 19.01
N ASP A 202 -5.32 1.63 20.25
CA ASP A 202 -6.22 0.90 21.14
C ASP A 202 -6.79 -0.38 20.50
N VAL A 203 -5.91 -1.15 19.84
CA VAL A 203 -6.23 -2.42 19.19
C VAL A 203 -5.42 -3.54 19.83
N ASP A 204 -6.09 -4.64 20.19
CA ASP A 204 -5.40 -5.86 20.64
C ASP A 204 -4.78 -6.59 19.44
N ALA A 205 -3.48 -6.86 19.52
CA ALA A 205 -2.73 -7.56 18.47
C ALA A 205 -2.83 -9.09 18.58
N ALA A 206 -3.34 -9.65 19.69
CA ALA A 206 -3.21 -11.07 20.01
C ALA A 206 -3.80 -11.99 18.93
N ASP A 207 -5.06 -11.74 18.52
CA ASP A 207 -5.73 -12.55 17.49
C ASP A 207 -5.09 -12.38 16.11
N PHE A 208 -4.70 -11.15 15.77
CA PHE A 208 -4.01 -10.84 14.52
C PHE A 208 -2.67 -11.58 14.44
N MET A 209 -1.85 -11.50 15.49
CA MET A 209 -0.55 -12.17 15.55
C MET A 209 -0.68 -13.70 15.60
N THR A 210 -1.70 -14.22 16.27
CA THR A 210 -1.97 -15.68 16.29
C THR A 210 -2.33 -16.17 14.89
N THR A 211 -3.16 -15.41 14.16
CA THR A 211 -3.66 -15.81 12.85
C THR A 211 -2.65 -15.60 11.72
N HIS A 212 -1.85 -14.53 11.80
CA HIS A 212 -1.00 -14.08 10.71
C HIS A 212 0.49 -14.03 11.04
N GLY A 213 0.90 -14.31 12.27
CA GLY A 213 2.28 -14.16 12.75
C GLY A 213 3.33 -14.88 11.89
N ALA A 214 3.00 -16.04 11.34
CA ALA A 214 3.91 -16.81 10.48
C ALA A 214 4.08 -16.24 9.06
N LEU A 215 3.26 -15.27 8.65
CA LEU A 215 3.34 -14.67 7.32
C LEU A 215 4.45 -13.61 7.29
N GLN A 216 5.12 -13.50 6.14
CA GLN A 216 6.17 -12.51 5.92
C GLN A 216 5.62 -11.10 6.05
N PHE A 217 6.33 -10.25 6.78
CA PHE A 217 6.06 -8.82 6.87
C PHE A 217 6.61 -8.13 5.62
N GLY A 218 5.74 -7.42 4.90
CA GLY A 218 6.09 -6.77 3.62
C GLY A 218 6.44 -5.30 3.81
N HIS A 219 5.50 -4.52 4.35
CA HIS A 219 5.66 -3.08 4.46
C HIS A 219 4.77 -2.45 5.53
N LEU A 220 5.19 -1.27 6.01
CA LEU A 220 4.43 -0.42 6.93
C LEU A 220 4.12 0.91 6.26
N ALA A 221 2.83 1.20 6.04
CA ALA A 221 2.39 2.54 5.71
C ALA A 221 1.86 3.27 6.94
N ILE A 222 2.24 4.53 7.12
CA ILE A 222 1.93 5.29 8.34
C ILE A 222 1.81 6.78 8.03
N GLY A 223 0.83 7.44 8.64
CA GLY A 223 0.59 8.87 8.42
C GLY A 223 -0.78 9.31 8.89
N SER A 224 -1.29 10.37 8.28
CA SER A 224 -2.58 10.97 8.63
C SER A 224 -3.55 10.90 7.47
N ASP A 225 -4.83 10.74 7.80
CA ASP A 225 -5.90 10.75 6.82
C ASP A 225 -6.32 12.19 6.44
N GLN A 226 -7.39 12.32 5.64
CA GLN A 226 -7.90 13.62 5.19
C GLN A 226 -8.45 14.51 6.32
N LEU A 227 -8.73 13.96 7.50
CA LEU A 227 -9.21 14.66 8.70
C LEU A 227 -8.05 14.93 9.68
N GLY A 228 -6.83 14.55 9.33
CA GLY A 228 -5.66 14.63 10.20
C GLY A 228 -5.54 13.47 11.18
N GLU A 229 -6.45 12.49 11.15
CA GLU A 229 -6.41 11.35 12.06
C GLU A 229 -5.30 10.37 11.65
N GLY A 230 -4.53 9.91 12.63
CA GLY A 230 -3.46 8.95 12.41
C GLY A 230 -3.99 7.60 11.93
N PHE A 231 -3.21 6.91 11.09
CA PHE A 231 -3.43 5.51 10.76
C PHE A 231 -2.10 4.80 10.55
N ALA A 232 -2.13 3.47 10.66
CA ALA A 232 -1.07 2.59 10.17
C ALA A 232 -1.67 1.50 9.28
N THR A 233 -0.91 0.98 8.33
CA THR A 233 -1.25 -0.21 7.56
C THR A 233 -0.07 -1.15 7.53
N ILE A 234 -0.29 -2.39 7.94
CA ILE A 234 0.66 -3.48 7.90
C ILE A 234 0.31 -4.32 6.69
N TYR A 235 1.26 -4.52 5.79
CA TYR A 235 1.10 -5.39 4.63
C TYR A 235 1.95 -6.64 4.79
N TYR A 236 1.42 -7.79 4.39
CA TYR A 236 2.00 -9.08 4.71
C TYR A 236 1.53 -10.21 3.79
N GLY A 237 2.31 -11.29 3.77
CA GLY A 237 1.94 -12.55 3.14
C GLY A 237 1.77 -12.47 1.62
N ALA A 238 2.57 -11.65 0.94
CA ALA A 238 2.65 -11.61 -0.52
C ALA A 238 2.96 -13.00 -1.08
N ARG A 239 2.11 -13.50 -1.99
CA ARG A 239 2.28 -14.85 -2.59
C ARG A 239 1.65 -14.96 -3.97
N PRO A 240 2.13 -15.88 -4.84
CA PRO A 240 1.46 -16.19 -6.11
C PRO A 240 0.06 -16.79 -5.89
N ILE A 241 -0.90 -16.47 -6.79
CA ILE A 241 -2.29 -16.98 -6.78
C ILE A 241 -2.87 -17.26 -8.16
#